data_AF-A0A3M1YYB9-F1
#
_entry.id   AF-A0A3M1YYB9-F1
#
_cell.length_a   1.000
_cell.length_b   1.000
_cell.length_c   1.000
_cell.angle_alpha   90.00
_cell.angle_beta   90.00
_cell.angle_gamma   90.00
#
_symmetry.space_group_name_H-M   'P 1'
#
loop_
_entity.id
_entity.type
_entity.pdbx_description
1 polymer ?
#
loop_
_entity_poly.entity_id
_entity_poly.type
_entity_poly.pdbx_seq_one_letter_code
_entity_poly.pdbx_strand_id
1 'polypeptide(L)' 'QKVVAMYLDCDGDTLLLTVEQTGPACHTNRPSCFYRQQKDGEWVVIEEPVK' A
#
# COMPACT_ATOMS: atom_id res chain seq x y z
N GLN A 1 -3.99 -7.34 -8.82
CA GLN A 1 -3.00 -6.28 -9.14
C GLN A 1 -2.38 -6.62 -10.48
N LYS A 2 -2.26 -5.65 -11.39
CA LYS A 2 -1.58 -5.79 -12.68
C LYS A 2 -0.34 -4.89 -12.68
N VAL A 3 0.84 -5.46 -12.95
CA VAL A 3 2.11 -4.71 -12.96
C VAL A 3 2.17 -3.82 -14.18
N VAL A 4 2.53 -2.54 -13.96
CA VAL A 4 2.74 -1.53 -15.00
C VAL A 4 4.23 -1.24 -15.18
N ALA A 5 4.97 -1.15 -14.08
CA ALA A 5 6.41 -0.95 -14.08
C ALA A 5 7.06 -1.62 -12.85
N MET A 6 8.35 -1.92 -12.98
CA MET A 6 9.18 -2.50 -11.93
C MET A 6 10.52 -1.77 -11.92
N TYR A 7 10.96 -1.37 -10.73
CA TYR A 7 12.25 -0.75 -10.49
C TYR A 7 13.00 -1.59 -9.47
N LEU A 8 14.32 -1.66 -9.65
CA LEU A 8 15.27 -2.25 -8.72
C LEU A 8 16.02 -1.11 -8.02
N ASP A 9 16.33 -1.25 -6.74
CA ASP A 9 17.14 -0.27 -6.01
C ASP A 9 18.65 -0.40 -6.32
N CYS A 10 19.49 0.37 -5.61
CA CYS A 10 20.89 0.57 -5.99
C CYS A 10 21.81 -0.63 -5.72
N ASP A 11 21.51 -1.44 -4.72
CA ASP A 11 22.23 -2.66 -4.35
C ASP A 11 21.44 -3.94 -4.66
N GLY A 12 20.18 -3.81 -5.10
CA GLY A 12 19.41 -4.87 -5.71
C GLY A 12 18.68 -5.77 -4.72
N ASP A 13 18.45 -5.31 -3.49
CA ASP A 13 17.72 -6.05 -2.46
C ASP A 13 16.24 -5.66 -2.34
N THR A 14 15.83 -4.58 -3.00
CA THR A 14 14.44 -4.09 -2.96
C THR A 14 13.86 -3.83 -4.36
N LEU A 15 12.60 -4.23 -4.55
CA LEU A 15 11.81 -3.92 -5.74
C LEU A 15 10.72 -2.89 -5.42
N LEU A 16 10.54 -1.91 -6.31
CA LEU A 16 9.38 -1.02 -6.34
C LEU A 16 8.49 -1.38 -7.53
N LEU A 17 7.24 -1.77 -7.27
CA LEU A 17 6.25 -2.10 -8.29
C LEU A 17 5.22 -0.98 -8.43
N THR A 18 5.08 -0.42 -9.62
CA THR A 18 3.91 0.39 -9.99
C THR A 18 2.84 -0.55 -10.52
N VAL A 19 1.65 -0.54 -9.90
CA VAL A 19 0.57 -1.47 -10.24
C VAL A 19 -0.74 -0.74 -10.50
N GLU A 20 -1.50 -1.25 -11.47
CA GLU A 20 -2.95 -1.03 -11.56
C GLU A 20 -3.61 -1.97 -10.54
N GLN A 21 -4.09 -1.41 -9.43
CA GLN A 21 -4.74 -2.18 -8.38
C GLN A 21 -6.16 -2.58 -8.80
N THR A 22 -6.51 -3.84 -8.55
CA THR A 22 -7.87 -4.38 -8.78
C THR A 22 -8.48 -4.72 -7.43
N GLY A 23 -9.58 -4.06 -7.06
CA GLY A 23 -10.19 -4.23 -5.75
C GLY A 23 -9.33 -3.70 -4.59
N PRO A 24 -9.65 -4.06 -3.34
CA PRO A 24 -8.82 -3.71 -2.18
C PRO A 24 -7.53 -4.54 -2.15
N ALA A 25 -6.37 -3.93 -1.85
CA ALA A 25 -5.16 -4.71 -1.57
C ALA A 25 -5.18 -5.31 -0.16
N CYS A 26 -5.94 -4.70 0.77
CA CYS A 26 -6.02 -5.17 2.14
C CYS A 26 -7.21 -6.13 2.32
N HIS A 27 -7.00 -7.19 3.12
CA HIS A 27 -8.07 -8.13 3.50
C HIS A 27 -9.20 -7.50 4.34
N THR A 28 -9.03 -6.27 4.83
CA THR A 28 -10.07 -5.49 5.53
C THR A 28 -10.92 -4.62 4.58
N ASN A 29 -10.83 -4.87 3.28
CA ASN A 29 -11.52 -4.13 2.22
C ASN A 29 -11.03 -2.67 2.05
N ARG A 30 -9.78 -2.38 2.44
CA ARG A 30 -9.14 -1.06 2.24
C ARG A 30 -8.21 -1.04 1.02
N PRO A 31 -7.99 0.12 0.38
CA PRO A 31 -7.04 0.26 -0.70
C PRO A 31 -5.62 -0.14 -0.30
N SER A 32 -5.15 0.22 0.90
CA SER A 32 -3.81 -0.08 1.42
C SER A 32 -3.85 -0.87 2.73
N CYS A 33 -2.83 -1.70 2.97
CA CYS A 33 -2.59 -2.28 4.31
C CYS A 33 -2.08 -1.22 5.31
N PHE A 34 -1.48 -0.13 4.81
CA PHE A 34 -0.92 0.97 5.60
C PHE A 34 -1.97 2.05 5.90
N TYR A 35 -3.14 1.64 6.38
CA TYR A 35 -4.26 2.54 6.68
C TYR A 35 -4.21 3.16 8.08
N ARG A 36 -3.16 2.86 8.87
CA ARG A 36 -2.91 3.47 10.18
C ARG A 36 -1.62 4.26 10.13
N GLN A 37 -1.68 5.53 10.54
CA GLN A 37 -0.53 6.42 10.61
C GLN A 37 -0.29 6.84 12.05
N GLN A 38 0.99 6.88 12.46
CA GLN A 38 1.36 7.42 13.77
C GLN A 38 1.31 8.96 13.72
N LYS A 39 0.47 9.57 14.56
CA LYS A 39 0.38 11.03 14.76
C LYS A 39 0.34 11.32 16.25
N ASP A 40 1.23 12.19 16.71
CA ASP A 40 1.30 12.64 18.10
C ASP A 40 1.29 11.51 19.15
N GLY A 41 1.95 10.39 18.82
CA GLY A 41 2.05 9.21 19.69
C GLY A 41 0.88 8.22 19.57
N GLU A 42 -0.14 8.53 18.79
CA GLU A 42 -1.31 7.66 18.57
C GLU A 42 -1.37 7.08 17.16
N TRP A 43 -1.97 5.89 17.03
CA TRP A 43 -2.25 5.28 15.72
C TRP A 43 -3.63 5.71 15.25
N VAL A 44 -3.66 6.57 14.23
CA VAL A 44 -4.91 7.10 13.65
C VAL A 44 -5.21 6.37 12.34
N VAL A 45 -6.48 5.99 12.14
CA VAL A 45 -6.95 5.45 10.85
C VAL A 45 -7.03 6.60 9.84
N ILE A 46 -6.31 6.46 8.73
CA ILE A 46 -6.22 7.49 7.67
C ILE A 46 -6.93 7.08 6.38
N GLU A 47 -7.40 5.84 6.28
CA GLU A 47 -8.08 5.31 5.10
C GLU A 47 -9.19 4.34 5.49
N GLU A 48 -10.40 4.59 4.98
CA GLU A 48 -11.58 3.78 5.25
C GLU A 48 -11.77 2.63 4.22
N PRO A 49 -12.51 1.57 4.55
CA PRO A 49 -12.86 0.52 3.60
C PRO A 49 -13.60 1.06 2.36
N VAL A 50 -13.39 0.43 1.20
CA VAL A 50 -13.98 0.81 -0.10
C VAL A 50 -15.45 0.32 -0.24
N LYS A 51 -16.05 -0.20 0.84
CA LYS A 51 -17.49 -0.50 0.94
C LYS A 51 -17.99 -0.17 2.34
#